data_AF-A0A7C4NJL7-F1
#
_entry.id   AF-A0A7C4NJL7-F1
#
_cell.length_a   1.000
_cell.length_b   1.000
_cell.length_c   1.000
_cell.angle_alpha   90.00
_cell.angle_beta   90.00
_cell.angle_gamma   90.00
#
_symmetry.space_group_name_H-M   'P 1'
#
loop_
_entity.id
_entity.type
_entity.pdbx_description
1 polymer ?
#
loop_
_entity_poly.entity_id
_entity_poly.type
_entity_poly.pdbx_seq_one_letter_code
_entity_poly.pdbx_strand_id
1 'polypeptide(L)'
;IGIAFQIQDDILDIELSEKERKNFGKSFGNDIKEGKRSLPVIYTLNKAKEKDKKRLIEILDKTKKSKKEILEAISIIKKYQAIDFAKKKAKEILNKSWEKMDKILPASKAKTTLKGLVDFLVERKA
;
A
#
# COMPACT_ATOMS: atom_id res chain seq x y z
N ILE A 1 6.28 -7.88 10.59
CA ILE A 1 4.93 -8.26 10.11
C ILE A 1 4.01 -7.05 10.02
N GLY A 2 3.72 -6.34 11.13
CA GLY A 2 2.80 -5.18 11.13
C GLY A 2 3.09 -4.10 10.08
N ILE A 3 4.37 -3.77 9.85
CA ILE A 3 4.77 -2.81 8.81
C ILE A 3 4.30 -3.24 7.42
N ALA A 4 4.48 -4.51 7.06
CA ALA A 4 4.06 -5.01 5.76
C ALA A 4 2.53 -5.08 5.64
N PHE A 5 1.83 -5.36 6.74
CA PHE A 5 0.38 -5.27 6.79
C PHE A 5 -0.12 -3.85 6.50
N GLN A 6 0.50 -2.83 7.10
CA GLN A 6 0.13 -1.44 6.83
C GLN A 6 0.41 -1.03 5.39
N ILE A 7 1.55 -1.46 4.82
CA ILE A 7 1.84 -1.20 3.39
C ILE A 7 0.77 -1.85 2.50
N GLN A 8 0.31 -3.05 2.84
CA GLN A 8 -0.76 -3.72 2.10
C GLN A 8 -2.10 -2.97 2.20
N ASP A 9 -2.45 -2.46 3.39
CA ASP A 9 -3.65 -1.64 3.59
C ASP A 9 -3.60 -0.35 2.75
N ASP A 10 -2.46 0.35 2.75
CA ASP A 10 -2.23 1.54 1.92
C ASP A 10 -2.34 1.21 0.40
N ILE A 11 -1.90 0.02 -0.03
CA ILE A 11 -2.03 -0.45 -1.42
C ILE A 11 -3.50 -0.67 -1.78
N LEU A 12 -4.25 -1.38 -0.92
CA LEU A 12 -5.68 -1.63 -1.14
C LEU A 12 -6.47 -0.32 -1.18
N ASP A 13 -6.00 0.73 -0.51
CA ASP A 13 -6.61 2.05 -0.61
C ASP A 13 -6.49 2.67 -2.03
N ILE A 14 -5.45 2.32 -2.79
CA ILE A 14 -5.16 2.94 -4.09
C ILE A 14 -5.57 2.04 -5.27
N GLU A 15 -5.45 0.73 -5.11
CA GLU A 15 -5.57 -0.23 -6.19
C GLU A 15 -7.02 -0.55 -6.55
N LEU A 16 -7.87 -0.79 -5.54
CA LEU A 16 -9.26 -1.23 -5.71
C LEU A 16 -10.11 -0.16 -6.39
N SER A 17 -10.83 -0.51 -7.46
CA SER A 17 -11.82 0.40 -8.07
C SER A 17 -12.96 0.76 -7.11
N GLU A 18 -13.66 1.86 -7.39
CA GLU A 18 -14.88 2.24 -6.65
C GLU A 18 -15.93 1.11 -6.60
N LYS A 19 -16.01 0.28 -7.65
CA LYS A 19 -16.93 -0.88 -7.69
C LYS A 19 -16.49 -1.99 -6.73
N GLU A 20 -15.20 -2.29 -6.67
CA GLU A 20 -14.65 -3.34 -5.80
C GLU A 20 -14.70 -2.93 -4.32
N ARG A 21 -14.54 -1.63 -4.02
CA ARG A 21 -14.63 -1.09 -2.65
C ARG A 21 -16.04 -1.00 -2.07
N LYS A 22 -17.08 -0.93 -2.90
CA LYS A 22 -18.48 -1.00 -2.41
C LYS A 22 -18.75 -2.28 -1.62
N ASN A 23 -18.11 -3.38 -1.99
CA ASN A 23 -18.20 -4.66 -1.26
C ASN A 23 -17.51 -4.63 0.12
N PHE A 24 -16.63 -3.65 0.37
CA PHE A 24 -15.90 -3.46 1.62
C PHE A 24 -16.45 -2.31 2.48
N GLY A 25 -17.56 -1.68 2.09
CA GLY A 25 -18.22 -0.63 2.88
C GLY A 25 -17.40 0.66 3.09
N LYS A 26 -16.32 0.88 2.34
CA LYS A 26 -15.41 2.03 2.48
C LYS A 26 -15.36 2.90 1.21
N SER A 27 -15.15 4.20 1.39
CA SER A 27 -14.89 5.16 0.31
C SER A 27 -13.50 4.96 -0.31
N PHE A 28 -13.43 5.06 -1.64
CA PHE A 28 -12.21 4.92 -2.42
C PHE A 28 -11.26 6.12 -2.27
N GLY A 29 -9.96 5.87 -2.15
CA GLY A 29 -8.89 6.87 -2.08
C GLY A 29 -8.91 7.71 -0.80
N ASN A 30 -9.24 7.11 0.34
CA ASN A 30 -9.31 7.83 1.62
C ASN A 30 -7.95 8.36 2.06
N ASP A 31 -6.88 7.59 1.88
CA ASP A 31 -5.53 8.04 2.24
C ASP A 31 -5.14 9.29 1.44
N ILE A 32 -5.51 9.32 0.15
CA ILE A 32 -5.30 10.48 -0.72
C ILE A 32 -6.19 11.65 -0.29
N LYS A 33 -7.45 11.38 0.07
CA LYS A 33 -8.39 12.38 0.58
C LYS A 33 -7.83 13.09 1.83
N GLU A 34 -7.24 12.32 2.73
CA GLU A 34 -6.60 12.80 3.96
C GLU A 34 -5.22 13.45 3.71
N GLY A 35 -4.65 13.30 2.51
CA GLY A 35 -3.33 13.85 2.17
C GLY A 35 -2.17 13.01 2.73
N LYS A 36 -2.43 11.76 3.12
CA LYS A 36 -1.44 10.86 3.71
C LYS A 36 -0.29 10.61 2.74
N ARG A 37 0.94 10.63 3.26
CA ARG A 37 2.17 10.34 2.51
C ARG A 37 2.55 8.87 2.70
N SER A 38 1.70 7.96 2.22
CA SER A 38 1.97 6.51 2.26
C SER A 38 3.16 6.11 1.40
N LEU A 39 3.62 4.86 1.52
CA LEU A 39 4.80 4.37 0.79
C LEU A 39 4.67 4.54 -0.76
N PRO A 40 3.53 4.23 -1.40
CA PRO A 40 3.34 4.50 -2.83
C PRO A 40 3.47 5.99 -3.17
N VAL A 41 2.97 6.88 -2.32
CA VAL A 41 3.07 8.34 -2.50
C VAL A 41 4.53 8.78 -2.40
N ILE A 42 5.24 8.40 -1.34
CA ILE A 42 6.65 8.77 -1.13
C ILE A 42 7.51 8.28 -2.29
N TYR A 43 7.31 7.03 -2.72
CA TYR A 43 8.04 6.48 -3.86
C TYR A 43 7.78 7.29 -5.14
N THR A 44 6.50 7.62 -5.39
CA THR A 44 6.13 8.45 -6.54
C THR A 44 6.81 9.82 -6.48
N LEU A 45 6.79 10.51 -5.34
CA LEU A 45 7.42 11.83 -5.18
C LEU A 45 8.94 11.80 -5.41
N ASN A 46 9.60 10.68 -5.14
CA ASN A 46 11.03 10.49 -5.35
C ASN A 46 11.40 10.13 -6.80
N LYS A 47 10.48 9.55 -7.58
CA LYS A 47 10.73 9.09 -8.96
C LYS A 47 10.03 9.91 -10.03
N ALA A 48 9.04 10.71 -9.64
CA ALA A 48 8.23 11.47 -10.57
C ALA A 48 9.01 12.60 -11.24
N LYS A 49 8.68 12.85 -12.51
CA LYS A 49 9.11 14.07 -13.19
C LYS A 49 8.53 15.29 -12.48
N GLU A 50 9.22 16.42 -12.55
CA GLU A 50 8.86 17.64 -11.82
C GLU A 50 7.39 18.07 -11.99
N LYS A 51 6.82 17.96 -13.20
CA LYS A 51 5.40 18.27 -13.45
C LYS A 51 4.46 17.41 -12.60
N ASP A 52 4.65 16.10 -12.63
CA ASP A 52 3.77 15.16 -11.92
C ASP A 52 4.01 15.24 -10.41
N LYS A 53 5.27 15.43 -9.98
CA LYS A 53 5.63 15.63 -8.58
C LYS A 53 4.94 16.85 -7.99
N LYS A 54 5.04 18.01 -8.66
CA LYS A 54 4.38 19.25 -8.24
C LYS A 54 2.87 19.07 -8.18
N ARG A 55 2.28 18.45 -9.20
CA ARG A 55 0.83 18.21 -9.24
C ARG A 55 0.36 17.30 -8.12
N LEU A 56 1.10 16.22 -7.85
CA LEU A 56 0.78 15.31 -6.76
C LEU A 56 0.85 16.00 -5.39
N ILE A 57 1.88 16.82 -5.15
CA ILE A 57 2.00 17.62 -3.92
C ILE A 57 0.82 18.60 -3.78
N GLU A 58 0.51 19.34 -4.84
CA GLU A 58 -0.61 20.28 -4.85
C GLU A 58 -1.94 19.60 -4.49
N ILE A 59 -2.19 18.41 -5.06
CA ILE A 59 -3.39 17.66 -4.73
C ILE A 59 -3.37 17.23 -3.26
N LEU A 60 -2.26 16.68 -2.76
CA LEU A 60 -2.16 16.15 -1.40
C LEU A 60 -2.30 17.23 -0.31
N ASP A 61 -1.81 18.44 -0.57
CA ASP A 61 -1.81 19.55 0.40
C ASP A 61 -3.16 20.29 0.47
N LYS A 62 -4.09 20.04 -0.47
CA LYS A 62 -5.43 20.62 -0.43
C LYS A 62 -6.25 20.10 0.75
N THR A 63 -6.86 21.01 1.51
CA THR A 63 -7.76 20.68 2.63
C THR A 63 -9.03 19.95 2.18
N LYS A 64 -9.55 20.30 0.99
CA LYS A 64 -10.69 19.63 0.35
C LYS A 64 -10.29 19.25 -1.08
N LYS A 65 -10.46 17.96 -1.39
CA LYS A 65 -10.08 17.37 -2.68
C LYS A 65 -11.34 16.88 -3.38
N SER A 66 -11.50 17.24 -4.64
CA SER A 66 -12.57 16.70 -5.48
C SER A 66 -12.28 15.25 -5.85
N LYS A 67 -13.33 14.49 -6.21
CA LYS A 67 -13.19 13.12 -6.72
C LYS A 67 -12.25 13.05 -7.93
N LYS A 68 -12.28 14.07 -8.79
CA LYS A 68 -11.41 14.16 -9.97
C LYS A 68 -9.93 14.28 -9.59
N GLU A 69 -9.62 15.09 -8.57
CA GLU A 69 -8.24 15.25 -8.08
C GLU A 69 -7.73 13.98 -7.39
N ILE A 70 -8.59 13.28 -6.63
CA ILE A 70 -8.22 11.99 -6.03
C ILE A 70 -7.87 10.98 -7.13
N LEU A 71 -8.70 10.86 -8.17
CA LEU A 71 -8.44 9.99 -9.32
C LEU A 71 -7.16 10.39 -10.08
N GLU A 72 -6.89 11.69 -10.20
CA GLU A 72 -5.67 12.21 -10.82
C GLU A 72 -4.43 11.82 -10.02
N ALA A 73 -4.42 12.01 -8.71
CA ALA A 73 -3.33 11.60 -7.84
C ALA A 73 -3.08 10.08 -7.94
N ILE A 74 -4.13 9.27 -7.93
CA ILE A 74 -4.02 7.81 -8.09
C ILE A 74 -3.44 7.44 -9.46
N SER A 75 -3.86 8.12 -10.53
CA SER A 75 -3.30 7.95 -11.87
C SER A 75 -1.80 8.28 -11.91
N ILE A 76 -1.39 9.38 -11.28
CA ILE A 76 0.02 9.74 -11.14
C ILE A 76 0.79 8.63 -10.40
N ILE A 77 0.28 8.15 -9.26
CA ILE A 77 0.92 7.08 -8.47
C ILE A 77 1.07 5.79 -9.30
N LYS A 78 0.02 5.40 -10.03
CA LYS A 78 0.04 4.21 -10.90
C LYS A 78 1.02 4.36 -12.07
N LYS A 79 1.12 5.55 -12.68
CA LYS A 79 2.05 5.86 -13.78
C LYS A 79 3.51 5.55 -13.42
N TYR A 80 3.90 5.73 -12.17
CA TYR A 80 5.27 5.48 -11.70
C TYR A 80 5.49 4.08 -11.11
N GLN A 81 4.56 3.15 -11.29
CA GLN A 81 4.66 1.76 -10.79
C GLN A 81 4.87 1.68 -9.26
N ALA A 82 4.33 2.66 -8.54
CA ALA A 82 4.53 2.76 -7.10
C ALA A 82 3.82 1.64 -6.31
N ILE A 83 2.72 1.11 -6.87
CA ILE A 83 1.98 -0.02 -6.29
C ILE A 83 2.86 -1.28 -6.31
N ASP A 84 3.46 -1.61 -7.45
CA ASP A 84 4.32 -2.79 -7.59
C ASP A 84 5.55 -2.69 -6.70
N PHE A 85 6.14 -1.49 -6.61
CA PHE A 85 7.22 -1.21 -5.67
C PHE A 85 6.79 -1.49 -4.23
N ALA A 86 5.63 -0.97 -3.79
CA ALA A 86 5.14 -1.15 -2.44
C ALA A 86 4.83 -2.62 -2.13
N LYS A 87 4.22 -3.36 -3.07
CA LYS A 87 3.98 -4.81 -2.96
C LYS A 87 5.29 -5.58 -2.79
N LYS A 88 6.29 -5.30 -3.62
CA LYS A 88 7.63 -5.90 -3.51
C LYS A 88 8.25 -5.60 -2.15
N LYS A 89 8.10 -4.37 -1.65
CA LYS A 89 8.67 -3.96 -0.36
C LYS A 89 7.98 -4.65 0.82
N ALA A 90 6.65 -4.77 0.81
CA ALA A 90 5.89 -5.50 1.82
C ALA A 90 6.33 -6.97 1.88
N LYS A 91 6.44 -7.63 0.72
CA LYS A 91 6.92 -9.01 0.60
C LYS A 91 8.35 -9.18 1.12
N GLU A 92 9.26 -8.27 0.77
CA GLU A 92 10.64 -8.28 1.28
C GLU A 92 10.67 -8.20 2.81
N ILE A 93 9.89 -7.30 3.41
CA ILE A 93 9.81 -7.12 4.87
C ILE A 93 9.23 -8.38 5.54
N LEU A 94 8.19 -8.99 4.97
CA LEU A 94 7.59 -10.22 5.51
C LEU A 94 8.58 -11.38 5.48
N ASN A 95 9.20 -11.62 4.32
CA ASN A 95 10.16 -12.72 4.16
C ASN A 95 11.33 -12.58 5.13
N LYS A 96 11.95 -11.39 5.20
CA LYS A 96 13.04 -11.11 6.14
C LYS A 96 12.61 -11.24 7.61
N SER A 97 11.38 -10.86 7.94
CA SER A 97 10.84 -11.03 9.30
C SER A 97 10.68 -12.52 9.62
N TRP A 98 10.12 -13.28 8.67
CA TRP A 98 9.88 -14.71 8.84
C TRP A 98 11.18 -15.50 8.95
N GLU A 99 12.16 -15.26 8.08
CA GLU A 99 13.47 -15.93 8.13
C GLU A 99 14.17 -15.78 9.48
N LYS A 100 14.01 -14.62 10.13
CA LYS A 100 14.54 -14.39 11.49
C LYS A 100 13.76 -15.17 12.54
N MET A 101 12.43 -15.10 12.50
CA MET A 101 11.57 -15.80 13.45
C MET A 101 11.70 -17.32 13.33
N ASP A 102 11.83 -17.85 12.12
CA ASP A 102 11.92 -19.28 11.87
C ASP A 102 13.13 -19.93 12.56
N LYS A 103 14.22 -19.17 12.70
CA LYS A 103 15.45 -19.61 13.41
C LYS A 103 15.32 -19.59 14.93
N ILE A 104 14.41 -18.79 15.48
CA ILE A 104 14.28 -18.55 16.92
C ILE A 104 13.12 -19.34 17.52
N LEU A 105 12.04 -19.54 16.75
CA LEU A 105 10.84 -20.21 17.23
C LEU A 105 11.00 -21.74 17.15
N PRO A 106 10.72 -22.47 18.26
CA PRO A 106 10.72 -23.92 18.24
C PRO A 106 9.58 -24.46 17.37
N ALA A 107 9.79 -25.65 16.81
CA ALA A 107 8.76 -26.35 16.05
C ALA A 107 7.52 -26.58 16.92
N SER A 108 6.38 -26.05 16.47
CA SER A 108 5.11 -26.13 17.19
C SER A 108 3.96 -25.85 16.24
N LYS A 109 2.75 -26.28 16.63
CA LYS A 109 1.53 -25.93 15.89
C LYS A 109 1.37 -24.42 15.74
N ALA A 110 1.68 -23.65 16.79
CA ALA A 110 1.63 -22.19 16.77
C ALA A 110 2.57 -21.57 15.73
N LYS A 111 3.81 -22.09 15.60
CA LYS A 111 4.76 -21.66 14.56
C LYS A 111 4.21 -21.92 13.16
N THR A 112 3.64 -23.08 12.91
CA THR A 112 3.02 -23.41 11.61
C THR A 112 1.83 -22.51 11.30
N THR A 113 0.96 -22.23 12.29
CA THR A 113 -0.16 -21.30 12.12
C THR A 113 0.32 -19.90 11.78
N LEU A 114 1.36 -19.41 12.47
CA LEU A 114 1.93 -18.10 12.20
C LEU A 114 2.58 -18.02 10.82
N LYS A 115 3.21 -19.10 10.34
CA LYS A 115 3.72 -19.20 8.96
C LYS A 115 2.58 -19.04 7.96
N GLY A 116 1.50 -19.79 8.14
CA GLY A 116 0.32 -19.69 7.29
C GLY A 116 -0.26 -18.28 7.23
N LEU A 117 -0.29 -17.56 8.36
CA LEU A 117 -0.68 -16.15 8.38
C LEU A 117 0.27 -15.27 7.54
N VAL A 118 1.58 -15.45 7.68
CA VAL A 118 2.57 -14.69 6.91
C VAL A 118 2.44 -14.96 5.41
N ASP A 119 2.28 -16.22 5.02
CA ASP A 119 2.13 -16.60 3.61
C ASP A 119 0.81 -16.05 3.04
N PHE A 120 -0.28 -16.13 3.80
CA PHE A 120 -1.55 -15.49 3.44
C PHE A 120 -1.39 -13.97 3.21
N LEU A 121 -0.63 -13.28 4.06
CA LEU A 121 -0.37 -11.84 3.91
C LEU A 121 0.49 -11.51 2.68
N VAL A 122 1.34 -12.45 2.23
CA VAL A 122 2.14 -12.28 1.00
C VAL A 122 1.30 -12.54 -0.26
N GLU A 123 0.39 -13.52 -0.21
CA GLU A 123 -0.38 -13.97 -1.38
C GLU A 123 -1.65 -13.17 -1.62
N ARG A 124 -2.09 -12.32 -0.68
CA ARG A 124 -3.34 -11.57 -0.75
C ARG A 124 -3.42 -10.68 -2.01
N LYS A 125 -3.89 -11.28 -3.10
CA LYS A 125 -4.53 -10.59 -4.22
C LYS A 125 -5.90 -10.13 -3.74
N ALA A 126 -6.23 -8.89 -4.05
CA ALA A 126 -7.53 -8.30 -3.73
C ALA A 126 -8.67 -9.04 -4.45
#